data_AF-A0A1G8FH38-F1
#
_entry.id   AF-A0A1G8FH38-F1
#
_cell.length_a   1.000
_cell.length_b   1.000
_cell.length_c   1.000
_cell.angle_alpha   90.00
_cell.angle_beta   90.00
_cell.angle_gamma   90.00
#
_symmetry.space_group_name_H-M   'P 1'
#
loop_
_entity.id
_entity.type
_entity.pdbx_description
1 polymer ?
#
loop_
_entity_poly.entity_id
_entity_poly.type
_entity_poly.pdbx_seq_one_letter_code
_entity_poly.pdbx_strand_id
1 'polypeptide(L)'
;MNREDLEHIIVRATLNCRARFDVLQVCYSCTTVNVMRSINMPTTTIRLEDELRARIAAAAARSGRSSHAFILDALSDMVERSELDEELHRIADKRWAALQRTGESVAWEDAAAYLKARAAGQKPRRPTARRPTP
;
A
#
# COMPACT_ATOMS: atom_id res chain seq x y z
N MET A 1 11.07 -8.83 28.05
CA MET A 1 11.24 -10.14 27.37
C MET A 1 10.93 -9.88 25.90
N ASN A 2 11.71 -9.01 25.26
CA ASN A 2 13.07 -9.14 24.70
C ASN A 2 13.10 -9.93 23.39
N ARG A 3 13.71 -9.27 22.41
CA ARG A 3 13.68 -9.45 20.96
C ARG A 3 14.55 -10.62 20.49
N GLU A 4 14.91 -11.53 21.41
CA GLU A 4 15.97 -12.54 21.22
C GLU A 4 15.42 -13.93 20.87
N ASP A 5 14.11 -14.15 20.90
CA ASP A 5 13.50 -15.45 20.55
C ASP A 5 13.24 -15.65 19.04
N LEU A 6 13.52 -14.65 18.21
CA LEU A 6 13.24 -14.69 16.77
C LEU A 6 14.47 -15.01 15.89
N GLU A 7 15.67 -15.07 16.45
CA GLU A 7 16.89 -15.39 15.68
C GLU A 7 17.22 -16.90 15.63
N HIS A 8 16.52 -17.73 16.40
CA HIS A 8 16.81 -19.17 16.51
C HIS A 8 16.17 -20.07 15.43
N ILE A 9 15.39 -19.50 14.50
CA ILE A 9 14.75 -20.24 13.39
C ILE A 9 15.55 -20.17 12.08
N ILE A 10 16.58 -19.33 11.99
CA ILE A 10 17.30 -19.08 10.72
C ILE A 10 18.65 -19.85 10.59
N VAL A 11 19.04 -20.66 11.59
CA VAL A 11 20.37 -21.34 11.60
C VAL A 11 20.29 -22.87 11.43
N ARG A 12 19.43 -23.38 10.52
CA ARG A 12 19.32 -24.83 10.24
C ARG A 12 19.24 -25.26 8.77
N ALA A 13 19.60 -24.39 7.82
CA ALA A 13 19.63 -24.75 6.39
C ALA A 13 21.04 -24.90 5.78
N THR A 14 22.10 -24.59 6.54
CA THR A 14 23.48 -24.77 6.10
C THR A 14 24.03 -26.10 6.62
N LEU A 15 23.72 -27.22 5.96
CA LEU A 15 24.50 -28.47 6.01
C LEU A 15 23.80 -29.59 5.20
N ASN A 16 23.70 -29.46 3.86
CA ASN A 16 23.71 -30.67 3.00
C ASN A 16 23.83 -30.33 1.50
N CYS A 17 25.03 -30.11 0.98
CA CYS A 17 25.39 -30.54 -0.38
C CYS A 17 26.89 -30.35 -0.61
N ARG A 18 27.68 -31.28 -0.06
CA ARG A 18 29.11 -31.40 -0.36
C ARG A 18 29.42 -32.87 -0.57
N ALA A 19 29.18 -33.39 -1.77
CA ALA A 19 29.95 -34.47 -2.41
C ALA A 19 29.21 -35.03 -3.64
N ARG A 20 29.71 -34.72 -4.85
CA ARG A 20 30.35 -35.74 -5.70
C ARG A 20 30.94 -35.09 -6.96
N PHE A 21 32.25 -35.20 -7.02
CA PHE A 21 33.10 -35.04 -8.20
C PHE A 21 32.84 -36.25 -9.10
N ASP A 22 32.46 -36.04 -10.36
CA ASP A 22 33.01 -36.83 -11.47
C ASP A 22 32.66 -36.20 -12.82
N VAL A 23 33.74 -35.93 -13.56
CA VAL A 23 33.91 -35.92 -15.02
C VAL A 23 32.64 -35.79 -15.86
N LEU A 24 32.45 -34.62 -16.49
CA LEU A 24 32.58 -34.51 -17.95
C LEU A 24 32.54 -33.04 -18.37
N GLN A 25 33.63 -32.66 -19.01
CA GLN A 25 33.83 -31.51 -19.85
C GLN A 25 32.74 -31.46 -20.93
N VAL A 26 31.75 -30.58 -20.77
CA VAL A 26 30.87 -30.17 -21.86
C VAL A 26 30.84 -28.66 -21.89
N CYS A 27 31.46 -28.14 -22.93
CA CYS A 27 31.40 -26.76 -23.36
C CYS A 27 29.94 -26.32 -23.48
N TYR A 28 29.46 -25.51 -22.54
CA TYR A 28 28.25 -24.72 -22.75
C TYR A 28 28.57 -23.25 -22.46
N SER A 29 28.72 -22.53 -23.57
CA SER A 29 28.51 -21.10 -23.75
C SER A 29 28.72 -20.21 -22.53
N CYS A 30 29.81 -19.47 -22.58
CA CYS A 30 30.02 -18.22 -21.86
C CYS A 30 28.85 -17.24 -22.10
N THR A 31 27.83 -17.30 -21.23
CA THR A 31 26.90 -16.18 -21.04
C THR A 31 26.37 -16.13 -19.61
N THR A 32 27.28 -16.05 -18.64
CA THR A 32 26.93 -15.44 -17.34
C THR A 32 26.75 -13.95 -17.57
N VAL A 33 25.53 -13.55 -17.95
CA VAL A 33 25.10 -12.15 -17.89
C VAL A 33 25.22 -11.74 -16.44
N ASN A 34 26.27 -10.97 -16.16
CA ASN A 34 26.46 -10.30 -14.89
C ASN A 34 25.39 -9.21 -14.77
N VAL A 35 24.20 -9.58 -14.32
CA VAL A 35 23.16 -8.62 -13.89
C VAL A 35 23.54 -8.13 -12.49
N MET A 36 24.72 -7.50 -12.39
CA MET A 36 24.97 -6.51 -11.35
C MET A 36 24.17 -5.26 -11.75
N ARG A 37 22.85 -5.38 -11.69
CA ARG A 37 21.95 -4.24 -11.83
C ARG A 37 22.20 -3.42 -10.58
N SER A 38 23.10 -2.45 -10.69
CA SER A 38 23.20 -1.36 -9.73
C SER A 38 21.78 -0.85 -9.54
N ILE A 39 21.22 -1.04 -8.34
CA ILE A 39 19.92 -0.49 -7.98
C ILE A 39 20.18 1.01 -7.82
N ASN A 40 20.35 1.71 -8.95
CA ASN A 40 20.46 3.14 -8.96
C ASN A 40 19.07 3.64 -8.57
N MET A 41 18.92 4.00 -7.30
CA MET A 41 17.72 4.65 -6.83
C MET A 41 17.66 6.00 -7.56
N PRO A 42 16.68 6.22 -8.45
CA PRO A 42 16.66 7.44 -9.24
C PRO A 42 16.55 8.64 -8.32
N THR A 43 17.57 9.49 -8.30
CA THR A 43 17.57 10.74 -7.54
C THR A 43 16.83 11.80 -8.36
N THR A 44 15.63 12.16 -7.94
CA THR A 44 14.88 13.28 -8.52
C THR A 44 15.21 14.56 -7.78
N THR A 45 15.82 15.53 -8.47
CA THR A 45 16.09 16.86 -7.90
C THR A 45 14.86 17.75 -8.03
N ILE A 46 14.14 17.94 -6.93
CA ILE A 46 12.94 18.80 -6.88
C ILE A 46 13.37 20.22 -6.45
N ARG A 47 13.02 21.23 -7.24
CA ARG A 47 13.24 22.64 -6.89
C ARG A 47 12.11 23.11 -5.98
N LEU A 48 12.49 23.67 -4.83
CA LEU A 48 11.56 24.17 -3.82
C LEU A 48 11.88 25.64 -3.55
N GLU A 49 10.83 26.46 -3.43
CA GLU A 49 10.95 27.84 -2.95
C GLU A 49 11.46 27.86 -1.50
N ASP A 50 12.21 28.89 -1.14
CA ASP A 50 12.89 28.98 0.16
C ASP A 50 11.91 28.97 1.34
N GLU A 51 10.77 29.63 1.19
CA GLU A 51 9.70 29.63 2.21
C GLU A 51 9.16 28.21 2.46
N LEU A 52 8.92 27.44 1.40
CA LEU A 52 8.43 26.07 1.50
C LEU A 52 9.48 25.15 2.13
N ARG A 53 10.75 25.29 1.74
CA ARG A 53 11.87 24.57 2.33
C ARG A 53 11.95 24.81 3.84
N ALA A 54 11.80 26.05 4.30
CA ALA A 54 11.81 26.39 5.72
C ALA A 54 10.64 25.75 6.49
N ARG A 55 9.43 25.78 5.92
CA ARG A 55 8.24 25.13 6.51
C ARG A 55 8.40 23.61 6.64
N ILE A 56 8.97 22.97 5.61
CA ILE A 56 9.28 21.54 5.63
C ILE A 56 10.31 21.21 6.71
N ALA A 57 11.40 21.98 6.80
CA ALA A 57 12.41 21.77 7.83
C ALA A 57 11.83 21.88 9.25
N ALA A 58 10.98 22.89 9.49
CA ALA A 58 10.27 23.02 10.77
C ALA A 58 9.32 21.85 11.05
N ALA A 59 8.60 21.35 10.04
CA ALA A 59 7.71 20.20 10.18
C ALA A 59 8.46 18.88 10.44
N ALA A 60 9.59 18.68 9.75
CA ALA A 60 10.48 17.55 9.93
C ALA A 60 11.09 17.55 11.34
N ALA A 61 11.55 18.73 11.82
CA ALA A 61 12.08 18.90 13.16
C ALA A 61 11.05 18.55 14.26
N ARG A 62 9.78 18.98 14.11
CA ARG A 62 8.68 18.59 15.02
C ARG A 62 8.45 17.08 15.05
N SER A 63 8.75 16.40 13.95
CA SER A 63 8.57 14.96 13.80
C SER A 63 9.84 14.16 14.14
N GLY A 64 10.94 14.83 14.52
CA GLY A 64 12.23 14.19 14.78
C GLY A 64 12.89 13.55 13.55
N ARG A 65 12.54 13.98 12.33
CA ARG A 65 13.02 13.42 11.06
C ARG A 65 13.88 14.42 10.29
N SER A 66 14.69 13.93 9.35
CA SER A 66 15.36 14.79 8.36
C SER A 66 14.37 15.31 7.33
N SER A 67 14.65 16.48 6.74
CA SER A 67 13.80 17.06 5.69
C SER A 67 13.63 16.13 4.49
N HIS A 68 14.68 15.38 4.13
CA HIS A 68 14.62 14.43 3.02
C HIS A 68 13.65 13.27 3.31
N ALA A 69 13.77 12.63 4.48
CA ALA A 69 12.87 11.55 4.88
C ALA A 69 11.42 12.03 4.96
N PHE A 70 11.20 13.22 5.52
CA PHE A 70 9.87 13.82 5.61
C PHE A 70 9.24 14.06 4.23
N ILE A 71 10.01 14.52 3.23
CA ILE A 71 9.51 14.71 1.87
C ILE A 71 9.12 13.38 1.22
N LEU A 72 9.94 12.34 1.39
CA LEU A 72 9.65 11.02 0.83
C LEU A 72 8.38 10.42 1.43
N ASP A 73 8.23 10.49 2.76
CA ASP A 73 7.03 10.02 3.46
C ASP A 73 5.79 10.78 2.95
N ALA A 74 5.87 12.11 2.84
CA ALA A 74 4.77 12.93 2.36
C ALA A 74 4.38 12.62 0.90
N LEU A 75 5.33 12.34 0.03
CA LEU A 75 5.06 11.95 -1.35
C LEU A 75 4.42 10.56 -1.42
N SER A 76 4.91 9.60 -0.63
CA SER A 76 4.31 8.26 -0.53
C SER A 76 2.86 8.34 -0.09
N ASP A 77 2.59 9.09 0.99
CA ASP A 77 1.24 9.30 1.51
C ASP A 77 0.33 9.98 0.48
N MET A 78 0.84 10.93 -0.29
CA MET A 78 0.06 11.61 -1.30
C MET A 78 -0.28 10.68 -2.48
N VAL A 79 0.66 9.86 -2.94
CA VAL A 79 0.37 8.90 -4.01
C VAL A 79 -0.69 7.91 -3.54
N GLU A 80 -0.53 7.31 -2.36
CA GLU A 80 -1.50 6.35 -1.81
C GLU A 80 -2.90 6.97 -1.68
N ARG A 81 -2.99 8.20 -1.13
CA ARG A 81 -4.28 8.90 -1.03
C ARG A 81 -4.89 9.19 -2.40
N SER A 82 -4.10 9.61 -3.38
CA SER A 82 -4.57 9.87 -4.74
C SER A 82 -5.16 8.61 -5.38
N GLU A 83 -4.51 7.45 -5.19
CA GLU A 83 -4.97 6.17 -5.72
C GLU A 83 -6.28 5.73 -5.06
N LEU A 84 -6.38 5.88 -3.72
CA LEU A 84 -7.60 5.59 -2.97
C LEU A 84 -8.76 6.50 -3.38
N ASP A 85 -8.50 7.79 -3.58
CA ASP A 85 -9.50 8.77 -4.02
C ASP A 85 -10.00 8.46 -5.43
N GLU A 86 -9.10 8.09 -6.36
CA GLU A 86 -9.49 7.70 -7.72
C GLU A 86 -10.36 6.44 -7.71
N GLU A 87 -10.00 5.43 -6.91
CA GLU A 87 -10.79 4.22 -6.77
C GLU A 87 -12.17 4.51 -6.15
N LEU A 88 -12.22 5.38 -5.14
CA LEU A 88 -13.47 5.82 -4.53
C LEU A 88 -14.37 6.52 -5.55
N HIS A 89 -13.83 7.47 -6.33
CA HIS A 89 -14.57 8.17 -7.38
C HIS A 89 -15.10 7.20 -8.43
N ARG A 90 -14.27 6.28 -8.90
CA ARG A 90 -14.67 5.26 -9.87
C ARG A 90 -15.82 4.39 -9.37
N ILE A 91 -15.81 4.00 -8.09
CA ILE A 91 -16.92 3.26 -7.47
C ILE A 91 -18.16 4.16 -7.35
N ALA A 92 -17.98 5.42 -6.92
CA ALA A 92 -19.06 6.38 -6.75
C ALA A 92 -19.78 6.63 -8.08
N ASP A 93 -19.05 6.86 -9.17
CA ASP A 93 -19.60 7.07 -10.50
C ASP A 93 -20.42 5.87 -10.99
N LYS A 94 -19.90 4.65 -10.78
CA LYS A 94 -20.64 3.42 -11.10
C LYS A 94 -21.95 3.31 -10.32
N ARG A 95 -21.92 3.62 -9.02
CA ARG A 95 -23.11 3.59 -8.16
C ARG A 95 -24.09 4.70 -8.52
N TRP A 96 -23.58 5.88 -8.86
CA TRP A 96 -24.38 7.01 -9.30
C TRP A 96 -25.10 6.70 -10.62
N ALA A 97 -24.40 6.15 -11.61
CA ALA A 97 -24.99 5.71 -12.86
C ALA A 97 -26.07 4.62 -12.64
N ALA A 98 -25.85 3.69 -11.71
CA ALA A 98 -26.84 2.69 -11.35
C ALA A 98 -28.09 3.33 -10.71
N LEU A 99 -27.91 4.25 -9.77
CA LEU A 99 -29.00 4.99 -9.12
C LEU A 99 -29.80 5.80 -10.14
N GLN A 100 -29.14 6.52 -11.04
CA GLN A 100 -29.80 7.28 -12.10
C GLN A 100 -30.63 6.39 -13.03
N ARG A 101 -30.20 5.15 -13.26
CA ARG A 101 -30.90 4.18 -14.12
C ARG A 101 -32.06 3.49 -13.43
N THR A 102 -31.91 3.07 -12.17
CA THR A 102 -32.95 2.26 -11.47
C THR A 102 -33.89 3.11 -10.62
N GLY A 103 -33.41 4.26 -10.12
CA GLY A 103 -34.08 5.05 -9.10
C GLY A 103 -34.18 4.34 -7.74
N GLU A 104 -33.45 3.25 -7.54
CA GLU A 104 -33.48 2.46 -6.30
C GLU A 104 -32.38 2.90 -5.35
N SER A 105 -32.76 3.24 -4.13
CA SER A 105 -31.84 3.61 -3.06
C SER A 105 -32.22 2.88 -1.76
N VAL A 106 -31.35 2.93 -0.77
CA VAL A 106 -31.68 2.49 0.59
C VAL A 106 -32.13 3.72 1.37
N ALA A 107 -33.26 3.65 2.06
CA ALA A 107 -33.71 4.70 2.95
C ALA A 107 -32.66 4.98 4.03
N TRP A 108 -32.46 6.24 4.41
CA TRP A 108 -31.37 6.62 5.31
C TRP A 108 -31.51 5.97 6.69
N GLU A 109 -32.73 5.81 7.17
CA GLU A 109 -33.08 5.21 8.45
C GLU A 109 -32.65 3.74 8.50
N ASP A 110 -32.94 2.99 7.43
CA ASP A 110 -32.54 1.58 7.26
C ASP A 110 -31.02 1.46 7.18
N ALA A 111 -30.36 2.35 6.43
CA ALA A 111 -28.90 2.38 6.31
C ALA A 111 -28.22 2.70 7.65
N ALA A 112 -28.71 3.71 8.36
CA ALA A 112 -28.19 4.13 9.66
C ALA A 112 -28.36 3.03 10.72
N ALA A 113 -29.52 2.38 10.78
CA ALA A 113 -29.77 1.25 11.67
C ALA A 113 -28.82 0.08 11.38
N TYR A 114 -28.64 -0.27 10.10
CA TYR A 114 -27.69 -1.30 9.68
C TYR A 114 -26.24 -0.96 10.07
N LEU A 115 -25.78 0.27 9.81
CA LEU A 115 -24.42 0.71 10.13
C LEU A 115 -24.16 0.71 11.64
N LYS A 116 -25.11 1.19 12.45
CA LYS A 116 -25.01 1.17 13.92
C LYS A 116 -24.90 -0.27 14.45
N ALA A 117 -25.76 -1.18 13.99
CA ALA A 117 -25.71 -2.58 14.41
C ALA A 117 -24.40 -3.26 13.97
N ARG A 118 -23.88 -2.96 12.78
CA ARG A 118 -22.56 -3.44 12.32
C ARG A 118 -21.41 -2.90 13.17
N ALA A 119 -21.44 -1.62 13.53
CA ALA A 119 -20.43 -1.01 14.40
C ALA A 119 -20.44 -1.63 15.81
N ALA A 120 -21.60 -2.07 16.29
CA ALA A 120 -21.75 -2.83 17.54
C ALA A 120 -21.32 -4.32 17.42
N GLY A 121 -20.71 -4.73 16.31
CA GLY A 121 -20.25 -6.11 16.08
C GLY A 121 -21.36 -7.11 15.74
N GLN A 122 -22.62 -6.65 15.59
CA GLN A 122 -23.73 -7.51 15.20
C GLN A 122 -23.66 -7.83 13.70
N LYS A 123 -24.38 -8.88 13.28
CA LYS A 123 -24.50 -9.29 11.87
C LYS A 123 -25.93 -9.07 11.34
N PRO A 124 -26.43 -7.81 11.29
CA PRO A 124 -27.75 -7.52 10.77
C PRO A 124 -27.83 -7.86 9.27
N ARG A 125 -29.04 -8.19 8.80
CA ARG A 125 -29.30 -8.36 7.35
C ARG A 125 -29.07 -7.02 6.64
N ARG A 126 -28.38 -7.05 5.50
CA ARG A 126 -28.16 -5.85 4.68
C ARG A 126 -29.50 -5.33 4.14
N PRO A 127 -29.80 -4.03 4.26
CA PRO A 127 -31.01 -3.45 3.68
C PRO A 127 -30.96 -3.52 2.15
N THR A 128 -32.11 -3.74 1.54
CA THR A 128 -32.25 -3.87 0.08
C THR A 128 -32.58 -2.51 -0.52
N ALA A 129 -31.97 -2.17 -1.65
CA ALA A 129 -32.32 -0.97 -2.40
C ALA A 129 -33.75 -1.10 -2.96
N ARG A 130 -34.53 -0.03 -2.85
CA ARG A 130 -35.92 0.07 -3.32
C ARG A 130 -36.15 1.49 -3.83
N ARG A 131 -37.14 1.68 -4.70
CA ARG A 131 -37.55 3.03 -5.08
C ARG A 131 -38.10 3.76 -3.83
N PRO A 132 -37.56 4.91 -3.43
CA PRO A 132 -38.09 5.66 -2.31
C PRO A 132 -39.52 6.11 -2.63
N THR A 133 -40.43 5.90 -1.68
CA THR A 133 -41.77 6.48 -1.75
C THR A 133 -41.64 7.96 -1.40
N PRO A 134 -42.21 8.88 -2.20
CA PRO A 134 -42.16 10.31 -1.92
C PRO A 134 -42.88 10.69 -0.63
#